data_AF-A0A9D0KYZ9-F1
#
_entry.id   AF-A0A9D0KYZ9-F1
#
_cell.length_a   1.000
_cell.length_b   1.000
_cell.length_c   1.000
_cell.angle_alpha   90.00
_cell.angle_beta   90.00
_cell.angle_gamma   90.00
#
_symmetry.space_group_name_H-M   'P 1'
#
loop_
_entity.id
_entity.type
_entity.pdbx_description
1 polymer ?
#
loop_
_entity_poly.entity_id
_entity_poly.type
_entity_poly.pdbx_seq_one_letter_code
_entity_poly.pdbx_strand_id
1 'polypeptide(L)' 'FDPSESWEVNEEVILSKSKNTPLMGRKLIGKVKYTFYRGKIVYRDQ' A
#
# COMPACT_ATOMS: atom_id res chain seq x y z
N PHE A 1 4.85 -6.63 7.02
CA PHE A 1 4.58 -5.21 7.29
C PHE A 1 5.88 -4.61 7.79
N ASP A 2 6.28 -3.47 7.25
CA ASP A 2 7.48 -2.76 7.69
C ASP A 2 7.04 -1.45 8.37
N PRO A 3 7.25 -1.28 9.69
CA PRO A 3 6.86 -0.08 10.42
C PRO A 3 7.76 1.13 10.17
N SER A 4 8.97 0.91 9.65
CA SER A 4 9.99 1.95 9.45
C SER A 4 9.94 2.55 8.05
N GLU A 5 9.36 1.83 7.09
CA GLU A 5 9.27 2.28 5.71
C GLU A 5 8.32 3.46 5.55
N SER A 6 8.77 4.46 4.79
CA SER A 6 7.95 5.59 4.41
C SER A 6 7.73 5.64 2.90
N TRP A 7 6.51 5.96 2.50
CA TRP A 7 6.07 5.98 1.11
C TRP A 7 5.05 7.09 0.88
N GLU A 8 4.89 7.52 -0.36
CA GLU A 8 3.96 8.59 -0.76
C GLU A 8 2.72 8.01 -1.44
N VAL A 9 1.56 8.55 -1.09
CA VAL A 9 0.30 8.21 -1.75
C VAL A 9 0.23 8.96 -3.08
N ASN A 10 0.40 8.23 -4.18
CA ASN A 10 0.30 8.74 -5.55
C ASN A 10 -0.62 7.86 -6.41
N GLU A 11 -0.86 8.26 -7.66
CA GLU A 11 -1.75 7.52 -8.57
C GLU A 11 -1.26 6.12 -8.96
N GLU A 12 0.05 5.85 -8.85
CA GLU A 12 0.67 4.58 -9.22
C GLU A 12 0.43 3.52 -8.14
N VAL A 13 0.45 3.94 -6.86
CA VAL A 13 0.25 3.04 -5.72
C VAL A 13 -1.23 2.77 -5.41
N ILE A 14 -2.16 3.58 -5.93
CA ILE A 14 -3.60 3.40 -5.70
C ILE A 14 -4.18 2.40 -6.72
N LEU A 15 -4.54 1.22 -6.21
CA LEU A 15 -5.16 0.15 -7.00
C LEU A 15 -6.66 0.34 -7.24
N SER A 16 -7.35 1.20 -6.47
CA SER A 16 -8.77 1.47 -6.68
C SER A 16 -8.99 2.14 -8.03
N LYS A 17 -10.02 1.68 -8.76
CA LYS A 17 -10.37 2.21 -10.09
C LYS A 17 -10.62 3.72 -10.10
N SER A 18 -11.15 4.28 -9.01
CA SER A 18 -11.50 5.70 -8.91
C SER A 18 -10.31 6.62 -8.60
N LYS A 19 -9.23 6.08 -8.00
CA LYS A 19 -8.03 6.82 -7.54
C LYS A 19 -8.29 8.11 -6.72
N ASN A 20 -9.47 8.26 -6.10
CA ASN A 20 -9.97 9.53 -5.56
C ASN A 20 -9.82 9.69 -4.03
N THR A 21 -8.66 9.34 -3.48
CA THR A 21 -8.43 9.42 -2.02
C THR A 21 -8.10 10.84 -1.54
N PRO A 22 -8.61 11.28 -0.38
CA PRO A 22 -8.19 12.56 0.24
C PRO A 22 -6.75 12.52 0.77
N LEU A 23 -6.08 11.36 0.71
CA LEU A 23 -4.71 11.17 1.14
C LEU A 23 -3.68 11.42 0.02
N MET A 24 -4.10 11.80 -1.19
CA MET A 24 -3.19 12.04 -2.32
C MET A 24 -2.08 13.04 -1.94
N GLY A 25 -0.83 12.72 -2.29
CA GLY A 25 0.37 13.50 -1.98
C GLY A 25 0.84 13.42 -0.53
N ARG A 26 0.18 12.63 0.33
CA ARG A 26 0.63 12.46 1.73
C ARG A 26 1.73 11.41 1.81
N LYS A 27 2.73 11.69 2.64
CA LYS A 27 3.75 10.73 3.07
C LYS A 27 3.26 9.96 4.29
N LEU A 28 3.28 8.64 4.22
CA LEU A 28 2.87 7.73 5.29
C LEU A 28 4.08 6.95 5.83
N ILE A 29 3.96 6.42 7.04
CA ILE A 29 4.95 5.56 7.69
C ILE A 29 4.27 4.23 8.01
N GLY A 30 4.95 3.13 7.74
CA GLY A 30 4.37 1.81 7.79
C GLY A 30 3.86 1.38 6.42
N LYS A 31 4.38 0.26 5.88
CA LYS A 31 3.91 -0.32 4.62
C LYS A 31 3.60 -1.80 4.73
N VAL A 32 2.50 -2.23 4.12
CA VAL A 32 2.16 -3.64 4.01
C VAL A 32 3.09 -4.29 2.99
N LYS A 33 3.80 -5.35 3.40
CA LYS A 33 4.71 -6.11 2.53
C LYS A 33 4.13 -7.40 1.98
N TYR A 34 3.24 -8.03 2.74
CA TYR A 34 2.63 -9.31 2.41
C TYR A 34 1.22 -9.37 2.98
N THR A 35 0.30 -9.97 2.23
CA THR A 35 -1.03 -10.37 2.72
C THR A 35 -1.21 -11.85 2.46
N PHE A 36 -1.58 -12.59 3.50
CA PHE A 36 -1.88 -14.02 3.43
C PHE A 36 -3.39 -14.24 3.54
N TYR A 37 -3.96 -15.06 2.67
CA TYR A 37 -5.34 -15.48 2.73
C TYR A 37 -5.42 -16.99 2.52
N ARG A 38 -6.00 -17.72 3.49
CA ARG A 38 -6.09 -19.19 3.49
C ARG A 38 -4.76 -19.89 3.22
N GLY A 39 -3.69 -19.43 3.87
CA GLY A 39 -2.34 -20.00 3.73
C GLY A 39 -1.63 -19.66 2.42
N LYS A 40 -2.22 -18.83 1.54
CA LYS A 40 -1.61 -18.38 0.28
C LYS A 40 -1.23 -16.90 0.34
N ILE A 41 -0.11 -16.53 -0.27
CA ILE A 41 0.26 -15.13 -0.48
C ILE A 41 -0.65 -14.57 -1.58
N VAL A 42 -1.47 -13.59 -1.23
CA VAL A 42 -2.39 -12.92 -2.19
C VAL A 42 -1.93 -11.51 -2.56
N TYR A 43 -0.98 -10.96 -1.80
CA TYR A 43 -0.32 -9.70 -2.11
C TYR A 43 1.12 -9.76 -1.60
N ARG A 44 2.04 -9.23 -2.38
CA ARG A 44 3.43 -9.02 -2.05
C ARG A 44 3.85 -7.67 -2.62
N ASP A 45 4.35 -6.81 -1.76
CA ASP A 45 5.01 -5.57 -2.16
C ASP A 45 6.37 -5.93 -2.76
N GLN A 46 6.69 -5.35 -3.93
CA GLN A 46 7.97 -5.56 -4.63
C GLN A 46 9.09 -4.73 -4.01
#